data_AF-B4IL73-F1
#
_entry.id   AF-B4IL73-F1
#
_cell.length_a   1.000
_cell.length_b   1.000
_cell.length_c   1.000
_cell.angle_alpha   90.00
_cell.angle_beta   90.00
_cell.angle_gamma   90.00
#
_symmetry.space_group_name_H-M   'P 1'
#
loop_
_entity.id
_entity.type
_entity.pdbx_description
1 polymer ?
#
loop_
_entity_poly.entity_id
_entity_poly.type
_entity_poly.pdbx_seq_one_letter_code
_entity_poly.pdbx_strand_id
1 'polypeptide(L)'
;MDFNNDLSPIDILTFITDELLQAYKSSSGENEKARTIVKFLERWNDDISIAKLKGLTVEFESDLEWFNNLFAFGDIDGRLFSAKLQHPLGVTFNDANNRLYVADTYNHKIKIIDIDSNDISTLQIKSQENTNLILNEPAGLCLDASGKNLLVADTNNHLIHIIDLVTLIAQPFGLDFRQIASASEIDAPQDIQKATENNIIKTLPLDLIKPSKIFFNLRLSPIFNFTKEAPQKWILKTVCQSVIVNPSSGTLVDGMCHMQVQATRPDFMCESSQIFTIEFVLNLCLSNCCLVKKITVSIKCDDIPEEYISIHNVNIDIEQ
;
A
#
# COMPACT_ATOMS: atom_id res chain seq x y z
N MET A 1 10.65 33.74 -11.93
CA MET A 1 9.69 32.82 -11.29
C MET A 1 9.79 33.10 -9.80
N ASP A 2 8.78 33.79 -9.28
CA ASP A 2 8.75 34.30 -7.92
C ASP A 2 8.74 33.15 -6.89
N PHE A 3 9.79 33.07 -6.09
CA PHE A 3 9.78 32.28 -4.86
C PHE A 3 9.20 33.13 -3.73
N ASN A 4 7.88 33.32 -3.73
CA ASN A 4 7.17 33.68 -2.50
C ASN A 4 6.99 32.39 -1.68
N ASN A 5 8.06 31.97 -1.00
CA ASN A 5 8.00 30.94 0.06
C ASN A 5 7.41 31.57 1.32
N ASP A 6 6.14 31.92 1.23
CA ASP A 6 5.38 32.42 2.37
C ASP A 6 4.90 31.20 3.16
N LEU A 7 5.46 30.96 4.35
CA LEU A 7 5.14 29.81 5.20
C LEU A 7 3.62 29.75 5.44
N SER A 8 3.06 28.54 5.41
CA SER A 8 1.64 28.36 5.69
C SER A 8 1.36 28.69 7.17
N PRO A 9 0.13 29.13 7.52
CA PRO A 9 -0.20 29.40 8.92
C PRO A 9 0.07 28.19 9.83
N ILE A 10 -0.17 26.96 9.37
CA ILE A 10 0.09 25.77 10.19
C ILE A 10 1.59 25.56 10.44
N ASP A 11 2.46 25.81 9.45
CA ASP A 11 3.92 25.70 9.62
C ASP A 11 4.45 26.74 10.62
N ILE A 12 3.90 27.96 10.56
CA ILE A 12 4.23 29.03 11.51
C ILE A 12 3.76 28.64 12.92
N LEU A 13 2.56 28.05 13.06
CA LEU A 13 2.05 27.58 14.35
C LEU A 13 2.96 26.50 14.94
N THR A 14 3.27 25.47 14.15
CA THR A 14 4.11 24.34 14.57
C THR A 14 5.48 24.82 15.04
N PHE A 15 6.16 25.66 14.26
CA PHE A 15 7.48 26.19 14.60
C PHE A 15 7.47 26.93 15.95
N ILE A 16 6.48 27.80 16.16
CA ILE A 16 6.36 28.62 17.36
C ILE A 16 6.02 27.77 18.58
N THR A 17 5.15 26.77 18.42
CA THR A 17 4.81 25.85 19.51
C THR A 17 5.97 24.94 19.90
N ASP A 18 6.79 24.51 18.93
CA ASP A 18 7.98 23.69 19.18
C ASP A 18 9.07 24.48 19.90
N GLU A 19 9.29 25.73 19.51
CA GLU A 19 10.22 26.65 20.20
C GLU A 19 9.78 26.85 21.66
N LEU A 20 8.50 27.13 21.90
CA LEU A 20 7.95 27.28 23.26
C LEU A 20 8.12 25.99 24.06
N LEU A 21 7.80 24.83 23.47
CA LEU A 21 7.89 23.53 24.14
C LEU A 21 9.34 23.18 24.51
N GLN A 22 10.30 23.45 23.62
CA GLN A 22 11.73 23.25 23.92
C GLN A 22 12.18 24.17 25.05
N ALA A 23 11.87 25.47 24.98
CA ALA A 23 12.23 26.42 26.02
C ALA A 23 11.62 26.04 27.38
N TYR A 24 10.35 25.63 27.38
CA TYR A 24 9.64 25.18 28.58
C TYR A 24 10.27 23.91 29.18
N LYS A 25 10.64 22.92 28.36
CA LYS A 25 11.30 21.68 28.80
C LYS A 25 12.71 21.94 29.35
N SER A 26 13.42 22.92 28.79
CA SER A 26 14.77 23.29 29.22
C SER A 26 14.81 24.13 30.50
N SER A 27 13.66 24.67 30.93
CA SER A 27 13.53 25.51 32.12
C SER A 27 13.48 24.69 33.41
N SER A 28 14.25 25.09 34.42
CA SER A 28 14.38 24.40 35.71
C SER A 28 13.42 24.98 36.76
N GLY A 29 12.42 24.18 37.14
CA GLY A 29 11.43 24.55 38.14
C GLY A 29 10.27 25.40 37.63
N GLU A 30 9.22 25.54 38.45
CA GLU A 30 7.94 26.14 38.05
C GLU A 30 8.04 27.64 37.75
N ASN A 31 8.84 28.38 38.53
CA ASN A 31 9.02 29.82 38.33
C ASN A 31 9.72 30.15 37.01
N GLU A 32 10.68 29.33 36.59
CA GLU A 32 11.39 29.55 35.32
C GLU A 32 10.51 29.20 34.13
N LYS A 33 9.75 28.11 34.25
CA LYS A 33 8.69 27.72 33.30
C LYS A 33 7.63 28.80 33.11
N ALA A 34 7.14 29.39 34.20
CA ALA A 34 6.18 30.49 34.15
C ALA A 34 6.77 31.72 33.44
N ARG A 35 8.04 32.06 33.71
CA ARG A 35 8.73 33.15 33.02
C ARG A 35 8.89 32.89 31.52
N THR A 36 9.15 31.65 31.12
CA THR A 36 9.24 31.25 29.71
C THR A 36 7.92 31.47 28.98
N ILE A 37 6.79 31.09 29.60
CA ILE A 37 5.46 31.34 29.05
C ILE A 37 5.16 32.84 28.95
N VAL A 38 5.47 33.61 29.99
CA VAL A 38 5.25 35.07 29.99
C VAL A 38 6.04 35.75 28.86
N LYS A 39 7.33 35.44 28.72
CA LYS A 39 8.17 35.99 27.64
C LYS A 39 7.63 35.64 26.24
N PHE A 40 7.11 34.42 26.09
CA PHE A 40 6.48 34.00 24.85
C PHE A 40 5.22 34.83 24.54
N LEU A 41 4.34 35.05 25.52
CA LEU A 41 3.12 35.84 25.36
C LEU A 41 3.40 37.33 25.08
N GLU A 42 4.44 37.88 25.71
CA GLU A 42 4.92 39.23 25.41
C GLU A 42 5.36 39.34 23.94
N ARG A 43 6.19 38.39 23.48
CA ARG A 43 6.63 38.33 22.07
C ARG A 43 5.46 38.11 21.11
N TRP A 44 4.49 37.28 21.48
CA TRP A 44 3.31 36.96 20.68
C TRP A 44 2.53 38.23 20.32
N ASN A 45 2.35 39.16 21.26
CA ASN A 45 1.57 40.37 20.98
C ASN A 45 2.28 41.29 19.97
N ASP A 46 3.60 41.42 20.06
CA ASP A 46 4.39 42.36 19.26
C ASP A 46 4.87 41.80 17.91
N ASP A 47 4.80 40.48 17.71
CA ASP A 47 5.31 39.85 16.49
C ASP A 47 4.36 40.04 15.28
N ILE A 48 4.88 40.71 14.25
CA ILE A 48 4.18 41.02 12.99
C ILE A 48 4.27 39.84 12.01
N SER A 49 5.29 38.98 12.13
CA SER A 49 5.47 37.81 11.25
C SER A 49 4.35 36.77 11.42
N ILE A 50 3.65 36.81 12.55
CA ILE A 50 2.54 35.92 12.88
C ILE A 50 1.15 36.55 12.65
N ALA A 51 1.07 37.70 11.96
CA ALA A 51 -0.19 38.35 11.68
C ALA A 51 -1.21 37.43 10.98
N LYS A 52 -0.73 36.51 10.14
CA LYS A 52 -1.56 35.48 9.48
C LYS A 52 -2.17 34.48 10.47
N LEU A 53 -1.43 34.11 11.51
CA LEU A 53 -1.94 33.26 12.59
C LEU A 53 -2.99 33.97 13.44
N LYS A 54 -2.75 35.26 13.74
CA LYS A 54 -3.68 36.09 14.53
C LYS A 54 -5.04 36.28 13.83
N GLY A 55 -5.09 36.14 12.50
CA GLY A 55 -6.32 36.19 11.72
C GLY A 55 -7.09 34.86 11.65
N LEU A 56 -6.52 33.76 12.14
CA LEU A 56 -7.21 32.47 12.22
C LEU A 56 -8.11 32.43 13.44
N THR A 57 -9.33 31.93 13.23
CA THR A 57 -10.19 31.51 14.34
C THR A 57 -9.67 30.16 14.83
N VAL A 58 -8.91 30.19 15.93
CA VAL A 58 -8.46 28.99 16.63
C VAL A 58 -9.43 28.74 17.78
N GLU A 59 -10.24 27.70 17.67
CA GLU A 59 -11.06 27.21 18.77
C GLU A 59 -10.18 26.31 19.65
N PHE A 60 -9.87 26.80 20.85
CA PHE A 60 -9.22 26.01 21.88
C PHE A 60 -10.29 25.20 22.61
N GLU A 61 -10.47 23.94 22.22
CA GLU A 61 -11.24 23.02 23.04
C GLU A 61 -10.42 22.63 24.26
N SER A 62 -11.05 22.64 25.45
CA SER A 62 -10.39 22.41 26.74
C SER A 62 -9.74 21.04 26.89
N ASP A 63 -10.05 20.12 25.97
CA ASP A 63 -9.81 18.70 26.15
C ASP A 63 -8.64 18.25 25.28
N LEU A 64 -7.43 18.62 25.68
CA LEU A 64 -6.16 18.11 25.12
C LEU A 64 -5.93 16.61 25.41
N GLU A 65 -6.90 15.89 25.99
CA GLU A 65 -6.81 14.45 26.27
C GLU A 65 -7.06 13.55 25.06
N TRP A 66 -7.55 14.08 23.93
CA TRP A 66 -7.96 13.24 22.79
C TRP A 66 -6.81 12.46 22.14
N PHE A 67 -5.56 12.95 22.22
CA PHE A 67 -4.39 12.22 21.71
C PHE A 67 -3.91 11.10 22.65
N ASN A 68 -4.34 11.07 23.92
CA ASN A 68 -3.90 10.09 24.92
C ASN A 68 -5.03 9.20 25.46
N ASN A 69 -6.27 9.37 24.98
CA ASN A 69 -7.41 8.62 25.48
C ASN A 69 -7.83 7.50 24.50
N LEU A 70 -7.23 6.32 24.65
CA LEU A 70 -7.63 5.09 23.95
C LEU A 70 -9.07 4.64 24.27
N PHE A 71 -9.76 5.29 25.21
CA PHE A 71 -11.13 5.01 25.63
C PHE A 71 -12.14 6.03 25.11
N ALA A 72 -11.76 6.94 24.21
CA ALA A 72 -12.65 7.90 23.56
C ALA A 72 -13.48 7.27 22.42
N PHE A 73 -14.11 6.13 22.68
CA PHE A 73 -14.94 5.39 21.73
C PHE A 73 -16.44 5.67 21.91
N GLY A 74 -17.24 5.25 20.94
CA GLY A 74 -18.70 5.34 20.97
C GLY A 74 -19.28 5.29 19.56
N ASP A 75 -20.55 5.65 19.43
CA ASP A 75 -21.28 5.65 18.16
C ASP A 75 -22.00 6.99 17.97
N ILE A 76 -21.25 7.97 17.48
CA ILE A 76 -21.75 9.34 17.27
C ILE A 76 -21.31 9.80 15.88
N ASP A 77 -22.27 10.17 15.05
CA ASP A 77 -22.02 10.87 13.80
C ASP A 77 -21.72 12.35 14.11
N GLY A 78 -20.81 12.97 13.36
CA GLY A 78 -20.38 14.33 13.63
C GLY A 78 -19.13 14.71 12.85
N ARG A 79 -18.59 15.88 13.16
CA ARG A 79 -17.41 16.43 12.49
C ARG A 79 -16.15 16.16 13.29
N LEU A 80 -15.06 15.79 12.62
CA LEU A 80 -13.74 15.61 13.23
C LEU A 80 -13.81 14.77 14.52
N PHE A 81 -13.27 15.28 15.61
CA PHE A 81 -13.18 14.64 16.92
C PHE A 81 -14.53 14.53 17.64
N SER A 82 -15.58 15.25 17.22
CA SER A 82 -16.92 15.11 17.81
C SER A 82 -17.57 13.78 17.42
N ALA A 83 -17.19 13.22 16.27
CA ALA A 83 -17.59 11.88 15.89
C ALA A 83 -16.93 10.83 16.80
N LYS A 84 -17.61 9.68 16.95
CA LYS A 84 -17.13 8.55 17.73
C LYS A 84 -17.28 7.27 16.92
N LEU A 85 -16.23 6.47 16.95
CA LEU A 85 -16.12 5.13 16.37
C LEU A 85 -15.81 4.14 17.50
N GLN A 86 -15.96 2.85 17.23
CA GLN A 86 -15.63 1.80 18.18
C GLN A 86 -14.88 0.65 17.49
N HIS A 87 -13.58 0.59 17.78
CA HIS A 87 -12.66 -0.44 17.29
C HIS A 87 -12.75 -0.68 15.77
N PRO A 88 -12.62 0.37 14.93
CA PRO A 88 -12.68 0.21 13.49
C PRO A 88 -11.49 -0.60 12.97
N LEU A 89 -11.75 -1.59 12.11
CA LEU A 89 -10.72 -2.52 11.61
C LEU A 89 -10.35 -2.33 10.13
N GLY A 90 -11.22 -1.67 9.36
CA GLY A 90 -11.06 -1.54 7.92
C GLY A 90 -11.35 -0.13 7.42
N VAL A 91 -10.60 0.30 6.41
CA VAL A 91 -10.82 1.56 5.70
C VAL A 91 -10.55 1.38 4.21
N THR A 92 -11.31 2.04 3.36
CA THR A 92 -11.01 2.18 1.93
C THR A 92 -11.34 3.59 1.47
N PHE A 93 -10.55 4.09 0.52
CA PHE A 93 -10.76 5.39 -0.11
C PHE A 93 -11.38 5.23 -1.49
N ASN A 94 -12.38 6.06 -1.79
CA ASN A 94 -12.99 6.16 -3.11
C ASN A 94 -12.63 7.51 -3.76
N ASP A 95 -11.67 7.46 -4.68
CA ASP A 95 -11.18 8.65 -5.39
C ASP A 95 -12.27 9.29 -6.27
N ALA A 96 -13.24 8.52 -6.77
CA ALA A 96 -14.28 9.03 -7.66
C ALA A 96 -15.29 9.96 -6.96
N ASN A 97 -15.46 9.82 -5.64
CA ASN A 97 -16.37 10.65 -4.87
C ASN A 97 -15.70 11.37 -3.67
N ASN A 98 -14.39 11.23 -3.52
CA ASN A 98 -13.58 11.82 -2.46
C ASN A 98 -14.04 11.45 -1.04
N ARG A 99 -14.42 10.17 -0.82
CA ARG A 99 -14.88 9.69 0.50
C ARG A 99 -14.09 8.48 0.99
N LEU A 100 -13.92 8.42 2.32
CA LEU A 100 -13.47 7.20 3.00
C LEU A 100 -14.67 6.42 3.52
N TYR A 101 -14.60 5.11 3.40
CA TYR A 101 -15.52 4.19 4.06
C TYR A 101 -14.77 3.47 5.17
N VAL A 102 -15.38 3.35 6.34
CA VAL A 102 -14.77 2.77 7.54
C VAL A 102 -15.66 1.66 8.06
N ALA A 103 -15.05 0.51 8.33
CA ALA A 103 -15.70 -0.61 9.00
C ALA A 103 -15.68 -0.30 10.51
N ASP A 104 -16.77 0.24 11.03
CA ASP A 104 -16.90 0.59 12.44
C ASP A 104 -17.37 -0.65 13.21
N THR A 105 -16.41 -1.57 13.40
CA THR A 105 -16.64 -2.98 13.67
C THR A 105 -17.53 -3.23 14.89
N TYR A 106 -17.22 -2.65 16.05
CA TYR A 106 -17.98 -2.92 17.28
C TYR A 106 -19.28 -2.12 17.37
N ASN A 107 -19.46 -1.10 16.53
CA ASN A 107 -20.77 -0.46 16.34
C ASN A 107 -21.62 -1.17 15.28
N HIS A 108 -21.09 -2.23 14.66
CA HIS A 108 -21.75 -3.02 13.63
C HIS A 108 -22.24 -2.18 12.44
N LYS A 109 -21.44 -1.18 12.05
CA LYS A 109 -21.79 -0.17 11.05
C LYS A 109 -20.69 0.05 10.03
N ILE A 110 -21.09 0.58 8.88
CA ILE A 110 -20.17 1.23 7.95
C ILE A 110 -20.34 2.74 8.12
N LYS A 111 -19.24 3.44 8.38
CA LYS A 111 -19.20 4.90 8.45
C LYS A 111 -18.62 5.45 7.16
N ILE A 112 -19.02 6.65 6.79
CA ILE A 112 -18.51 7.39 5.65
C ILE A 112 -17.95 8.72 6.12
N ILE A 113 -16.76 9.06 5.63
CA ILE A 113 -16.08 10.31 5.92
C ILE A 113 -15.96 11.09 4.62
N ASP A 114 -16.51 12.30 4.62
CA ASP A 114 -16.27 13.28 3.57
C ASP A 114 -14.94 13.98 3.84
N ILE A 115 -13.97 13.83 2.95
CA ILE A 115 -12.61 14.35 3.17
C ILE A 115 -12.56 15.88 3.13
N ASP A 116 -13.44 16.51 2.37
CA ASP A 116 -13.44 17.96 2.21
C ASP A 116 -14.03 18.64 3.45
N SER A 117 -15.15 18.12 3.99
CA SER A 117 -15.78 18.70 5.18
C SER A 117 -15.27 18.14 6.50
N ASN A 118 -14.67 16.95 6.49
CA ASN A 118 -14.33 16.13 7.65
C ASN A 118 -15.56 15.69 8.47
N ASP A 119 -16.72 15.56 7.81
CA ASP A 119 -17.92 15.02 8.43
C ASP A 119 -17.93 13.48 8.33
N ILE A 120 -18.22 12.86 9.48
CA ILE A 120 -18.40 11.42 9.62
C ILE A 120 -19.88 11.13 9.83
N SER A 121 -20.44 10.24 9.02
CA SER A 121 -21.83 9.80 9.15
C SER A 121 -21.98 8.29 8.96
N THR A 122 -23.08 7.74 9.44
CA THR A 122 -23.42 6.32 9.26
C THR A 122 -23.99 6.10 7.86
N LEU A 123 -23.39 5.17 7.09
CA LEU A 123 -23.90 4.78 5.78
C LEU A 123 -25.15 3.93 5.94
N GLN A 124 -26.28 4.45 5.46
CA GLN A 124 -27.58 3.77 5.56
C GLN A 124 -27.73 2.71 4.48
N ILE A 125 -27.39 1.47 4.80
CA ILE A 125 -27.42 0.33 3.87
C ILE A 125 -28.71 -0.46 4.03
N LYS A 126 -29.34 -0.84 2.91
CA LYS A 126 -30.55 -1.66 2.86
C LYS A 126 -30.25 -3.06 2.35
N SER A 127 -31.02 -4.05 2.79
CA SER A 127 -31.04 -5.38 2.20
C SER A 127 -31.81 -5.36 0.86
N GLN A 128 -31.76 -6.48 0.11
CA GLN A 128 -32.58 -6.65 -1.09
C GLN A 128 -34.10 -6.56 -0.82
N GLU A 129 -34.53 -6.82 0.42
CA GLU A 129 -35.92 -6.68 0.87
C GLU A 129 -36.26 -5.25 1.31
N ASN A 130 -35.35 -4.29 1.08
CA ASN A 130 -35.48 -2.88 1.44
C ASN A 130 -35.62 -2.61 2.96
N THR A 131 -35.18 -3.57 3.78
CA THR A 131 -35.05 -3.43 5.24
C THR A 131 -33.64 -2.95 5.59
N ASN A 132 -33.41 -2.42 6.80
CA ASN A 132 -32.05 -2.06 7.22
C ASN A 132 -31.16 -3.30 7.22
N LEU A 133 -29.98 -3.21 6.62
CA LEU A 133 -28.99 -4.27 6.71
C LEU A 133 -28.46 -4.33 8.14
N ILE A 134 -28.47 -5.52 8.73
CA ILE A 134 -27.90 -5.78 10.05
C ILE A 134 -26.55 -6.46 9.83
N LEU A 135 -25.47 -5.73 10.08
CA LEU A 135 -24.12 -6.24 10.09
C LEU A 135 -23.76 -6.80 11.48
N ASN A 136 -22.70 -7.60 11.55
CA ASN A 136 -22.18 -8.14 12.79
C ASN A 136 -20.64 -8.20 12.72
N GLU A 137 -20.01 -7.24 13.39
CA GLU A 137 -18.56 -7.03 13.41
C GLU A 137 -17.91 -7.06 12.02
N PRO A 138 -18.30 -6.13 11.11
CA PRO A 138 -17.63 -6.02 9.82
C PRO A 138 -16.16 -5.64 10.04
N ALA A 139 -15.23 -6.48 9.59
CA ALA A 139 -13.80 -6.31 9.88
C ALA A 139 -13.02 -5.67 8.72
N GLY A 140 -13.51 -5.82 7.50
CA GLY A 140 -12.80 -5.34 6.31
C GLY A 140 -13.78 -4.90 5.24
N LEU A 141 -13.33 -3.97 4.41
CA LEU A 141 -14.07 -3.50 3.25
C LEU A 141 -13.12 -3.04 2.15
N CYS A 142 -13.54 -3.17 0.91
CA CYS A 142 -12.80 -2.70 -0.26
C CYS A 142 -13.76 -2.31 -1.38
N LEU A 143 -13.30 -1.45 -2.29
CA LEU A 143 -14.05 -1.12 -3.49
C LEU A 143 -13.80 -2.14 -4.59
N ASP A 144 -14.78 -2.31 -5.47
CA ASP A 144 -14.55 -2.98 -6.74
C ASP A 144 -13.68 -2.11 -7.67
N ALA A 145 -13.20 -2.71 -8.76
CA ALA A 145 -12.34 -2.01 -9.72
C ALA A 145 -13.01 -0.77 -10.36
N SER A 146 -14.34 -0.69 -10.33
CA SER A 146 -15.10 0.44 -10.86
C SER A 146 -15.32 1.58 -9.85
N GLY A 147 -15.05 1.33 -8.56
CA GLY A 147 -15.36 2.25 -7.46
C GLY A 147 -16.86 2.42 -7.17
N LYS A 148 -17.73 1.60 -7.77
CA LYS A 148 -19.19 1.70 -7.63
C LYS A 148 -19.74 0.77 -6.56
N ASN A 149 -19.04 -0.32 -6.28
CA ASN A 149 -19.48 -1.30 -5.31
C ASN A 149 -18.50 -1.37 -4.14
N LEU A 150 -19.05 -1.45 -2.95
CA LEU A 150 -18.30 -1.69 -1.72
C LEU A 150 -18.50 -3.15 -1.30
N LEU A 151 -17.42 -3.92 -1.28
CA LEU A 151 -17.40 -5.25 -0.70
C LEU A 151 -17.13 -5.13 0.80
N VAL A 152 -17.91 -5.82 1.62
CA VAL A 152 -17.80 -5.80 3.09
C VAL A 152 -17.69 -7.23 3.60
N ALA A 153 -16.65 -7.51 4.38
CA ALA A 153 -16.50 -8.76 5.12
C ALA A 153 -17.27 -8.67 6.44
N ASP A 154 -18.46 -9.26 6.47
CA ASP A 154 -19.38 -9.26 7.62
C ASP A 154 -19.10 -10.48 8.51
N THR A 155 -18.03 -10.34 9.30
CA THR A 155 -17.25 -11.43 9.90
C THR A 155 -18.10 -12.41 10.70
N ASN A 156 -18.89 -11.91 11.65
CA ASN A 156 -19.64 -12.77 12.57
C ASN A 156 -20.97 -13.24 11.98
N ASN A 157 -21.38 -12.71 10.83
CA ASN A 157 -22.45 -13.28 10.02
C ASN A 157 -21.92 -14.31 9.00
N HIS A 158 -20.60 -14.47 8.87
CA HIS A 158 -19.94 -15.35 7.91
C HIS A 158 -20.33 -15.06 6.45
N LEU A 159 -20.54 -13.78 6.13
CA LEU A 159 -20.98 -13.33 4.81
C LEU A 159 -20.00 -12.30 4.24
N ILE A 160 -19.97 -12.24 2.91
CA ILE A 160 -19.45 -11.09 2.18
C ILE A 160 -20.66 -10.39 1.57
N HIS A 161 -20.80 -9.09 1.78
CA HIS A 161 -21.81 -8.30 1.08
C HIS A 161 -21.16 -7.52 -0.04
N ILE A 162 -21.84 -7.42 -1.18
CA ILE A 162 -21.60 -6.37 -2.18
C ILE A 162 -22.67 -5.32 -1.99
N ILE A 163 -22.25 -4.07 -1.79
CA ILE A 163 -23.12 -2.92 -1.60
C ILE A 163 -22.95 -2.00 -2.79
N ASP A 164 -24.02 -1.76 -3.53
CA ASP A 164 -24.03 -0.75 -4.59
C ASP A 164 -24.05 0.65 -3.95
N LEU A 165 -23.03 1.47 -4.20
CA LEU A 165 -22.88 2.78 -3.56
C LEU A 165 -23.81 3.87 -4.11
N VAL A 166 -24.52 3.59 -5.21
CA VAL A 166 -25.51 4.50 -5.80
C VAL A 166 -26.88 4.24 -5.18
N THR A 167 -27.27 2.97 -5.08
CA THR A 167 -28.58 2.54 -4.57
C THR A 167 -28.59 2.28 -3.07
N LEU A 168 -27.42 2.06 -2.47
CA LEU A 168 -27.21 1.63 -1.08
C LEU A 168 -27.88 0.29 -0.74
N ILE A 169 -28.10 -0.56 -1.74
CA ILE A 169 -28.63 -1.90 -1.58
C ILE A 169 -27.47 -2.90 -1.49
N ALA A 170 -27.51 -3.74 -0.46
CA ALA A 170 -26.59 -4.83 -0.23
C ALA A 170 -27.17 -6.16 -0.73
N GLN A 171 -26.28 -6.99 -1.26
CA GLN A 171 -26.56 -8.37 -1.63
C GLN A 171 -25.43 -9.30 -1.16
N PRO A 172 -25.74 -10.55 -0.77
CA PRO A 172 -24.73 -11.53 -0.45
C PRO A 172 -23.86 -11.85 -1.68
N PHE A 173 -22.55 -11.88 -1.48
CA PHE A 173 -21.57 -12.36 -2.46
C PHE A 173 -21.26 -13.81 -2.19
N GLY A 174 -21.87 -14.70 -2.97
CA GLY A 174 -21.62 -16.14 -2.90
C GLY A 174 -20.30 -16.51 -3.58
N LEU A 175 -19.46 -17.25 -2.87
CA LEU A 175 -18.27 -17.90 -3.44
C LEU A 175 -18.64 -19.30 -3.94
N ASP A 176 -18.67 -19.53 -5.25
CA ASP A 176 -18.91 -20.86 -5.83
C ASP A 176 -17.60 -21.59 -6.13
N PHE A 177 -17.11 -22.34 -5.15
CA PHE A 177 -15.86 -23.10 -5.27
C PHE A 177 -15.94 -24.29 -6.23
N ARG A 178 -17.13 -24.67 -6.72
CA ARG A 178 -17.29 -25.81 -7.64
C ARG A 178 -16.91 -25.49 -9.07
N GLN A 179 -16.84 -24.20 -9.42
CA GLN A 179 -16.37 -23.75 -10.73
C GLN A 179 -14.84 -23.78 -10.85
N ILE A 180 -14.12 -24.11 -9.77
CA ILE A 180 -12.68 -24.31 -9.75
C ILE A 180 -12.37 -25.75 -10.21
N ALA A 181 -12.76 -26.10 -11.43
CA ALA A 181 -12.24 -27.27 -12.10
C ALA A 181 -10.82 -26.93 -12.59
N SER A 182 -9.81 -27.40 -11.84
CA SER A 182 -8.39 -27.22 -12.15
C SER A 182 -7.98 -25.77 -12.46
N ALA A 183 -8.09 -24.86 -11.49
CA ALA A 183 -7.22 -23.70 -11.53
C ALA A 183 -5.83 -24.17 -11.07
N SER A 184 -4.82 -24.12 -11.94
CA SER A 184 -3.47 -23.96 -11.40
C SER A 184 -3.46 -22.67 -10.58
N GLU A 185 -2.69 -22.60 -9.52
CA GLU A 185 -2.48 -21.39 -8.73
C GLU A 185 -1.95 -20.26 -9.64
N ILE A 186 -2.84 -19.49 -10.27
CA ILE A 186 -2.57 -18.22 -10.92
C ILE A 186 -3.36 -17.19 -10.14
N ASP A 187 -2.71 -16.70 -9.07
CA ASP A 187 -3.22 -15.58 -8.30
C ASP A 187 -3.09 -14.28 -9.10
N ALA A 188 -4.17 -13.49 -9.02
CA ALA A 188 -4.42 -12.14 -9.54
C ALA A 188 -4.84 -12.01 -11.02
N PRO A 189 -5.86 -11.17 -11.32
CA PRO A 189 -6.13 -10.69 -12.68
C PRO A 189 -4.86 -10.10 -13.28
N GLN A 190 -4.67 -10.29 -14.58
CA GLN A 190 -3.64 -9.59 -15.34
C GLN A 190 -3.96 -8.10 -15.31
N ASP A 191 -3.39 -7.38 -14.34
CA ASP A 191 -3.37 -5.93 -14.34
C ASP A 191 -2.83 -5.46 -15.69
N ILE A 192 -3.63 -4.63 -16.36
CA ILE A 192 -3.24 -3.94 -17.58
C ILE A 192 -1.97 -3.16 -17.24
N GLN A 193 -0.87 -3.59 -17.84
CA GLN A 193 0.49 -3.09 -17.67
C GLN A 193 0.51 -1.55 -17.68
N LYS A 194 0.49 -0.91 -16.50
CA LYS A 194 1.24 0.33 -16.33
C LYS A 194 2.70 -0.09 -16.53
N ALA A 195 3.34 0.47 -17.57
CA ALA A 195 4.73 0.21 -17.89
C ALA A 195 5.58 0.37 -16.62
N THR A 196 6.03 -0.75 -16.07
CA THR A 196 6.85 -0.78 -14.87
C THR A 196 8.17 -0.11 -15.21
N GLU A 197 8.50 1.00 -14.55
CA GLU A 197 9.77 1.72 -14.71
C GLU A 197 11.02 0.85 -14.40
N ASN A 198 10.83 -0.40 -13.94
CA ASN A 198 11.89 -1.33 -13.52
C ASN A 198 11.89 -2.67 -14.28
N ASN A 199 11.65 -2.67 -15.61
CA ASN A 199 11.84 -3.89 -16.43
C ASN A 199 13.24 -3.95 -17.05
N ILE A 200 14.04 -4.92 -16.60
CA ILE A 200 15.39 -5.17 -17.08
C ILE A 200 15.32 -6.23 -18.18
N ILE A 201 15.75 -5.88 -19.40
CA ILE A 201 15.81 -6.83 -20.50
C ILE A 201 17.20 -7.45 -20.56
N LYS A 202 17.28 -8.78 -20.58
CA LYS A 202 18.52 -9.54 -20.73
C LYS A 202 18.40 -10.49 -21.89
N THR A 203 19.35 -10.44 -22.81
CA THR A 203 19.37 -11.33 -23.96
C THR A 203 20.38 -12.44 -23.75
N LEU A 204 19.97 -13.67 -24.04
CA LEU A 204 20.76 -14.88 -23.86
C LEU A 204 20.73 -15.73 -25.14
N PRO A 205 21.87 -16.34 -25.53
CA PRO A 205 21.93 -17.26 -26.64
C PRO A 205 21.40 -18.64 -26.21
N LEU A 206 20.08 -18.77 -26.08
CA LEU A 206 19.45 -19.98 -25.56
C LEU A 206 19.18 -20.99 -26.69
N ASP A 207 19.84 -22.14 -26.65
CA ASP A 207 19.40 -23.30 -27.42
C ASP A 207 18.22 -23.93 -26.66
N LEU A 208 17.00 -23.68 -27.10
CA LEU A 208 15.79 -24.20 -26.46
C LEU A 208 15.56 -25.69 -26.74
N ILE A 209 16.25 -26.30 -27.70
CA ILE A 209 16.12 -27.74 -27.99
C ILE A 209 16.73 -28.56 -26.85
N LYS A 210 17.80 -28.05 -26.24
CA LYS A 210 18.49 -28.68 -25.10
C LYS A 210 18.26 -27.90 -23.80
N PRO A 211 18.19 -28.58 -22.66
CA PRO A 211 17.93 -27.92 -21.38
C PRO A 211 19.09 -27.05 -20.92
N SER A 212 18.84 -25.74 -20.82
CA SER A 212 19.80 -24.75 -20.35
C SER A 212 19.49 -24.30 -18.93
N LYS A 213 20.51 -24.16 -18.08
CA LYS A 213 20.36 -23.66 -16.70
C LYS A 213 20.75 -22.18 -16.64
N ILE A 214 19.87 -21.35 -16.09
CA ILE A 214 20.09 -19.91 -15.93
C ILE A 214 20.23 -19.61 -14.45
N PHE A 215 21.34 -18.99 -14.06
CA PHE A 215 21.61 -18.47 -12.73
C PHE A 215 21.40 -16.95 -12.72
N PHE A 216 20.59 -16.47 -11.80
CA PHE A 216 20.41 -15.04 -11.55
C PHE A 216 21.17 -14.65 -10.29
N ASN A 217 22.02 -13.64 -10.41
CA ASN A 217 22.82 -13.10 -9.32
C ASN A 217 22.45 -11.63 -9.10
N LEU A 218 21.73 -11.36 -8.02
CA LEU A 218 21.33 -10.01 -7.63
C LEU A 218 22.38 -9.42 -6.68
N ARG A 219 23.01 -8.33 -7.11
CA ARG A 219 24.02 -7.60 -6.34
C ARG A 219 23.41 -6.34 -5.79
N LEU A 220 23.47 -6.19 -4.48
CA LEU A 220 22.97 -4.99 -3.80
C LEU A 220 24.04 -3.91 -3.76
N SER A 221 23.64 -2.65 -3.89
CA SER A 221 24.48 -1.51 -3.52
C SER A 221 24.90 -1.61 -2.04
N PRO A 222 26.09 -1.11 -1.64
CA PRO A 222 26.61 -1.23 -0.26
C PRO A 222 25.69 -0.68 0.85
N ILE A 223 24.72 0.15 0.49
CA ILE A 223 23.73 0.72 1.43
C ILE A 223 22.59 -0.23 1.77
N PHE A 224 22.38 -1.28 0.97
CA PHE A 224 21.29 -2.24 1.12
C PHE A 224 21.79 -3.58 1.66
N ASN A 225 20.97 -4.19 2.50
CA ASN A 225 21.11 -5.58 2.90
C ASN A 225 19.79 -6.33 2.72
N PHE A 226 19.85 -7.62 2.43
CA PHE A 226 18.67 -8.47 2.52
C PHE A 226 18.24 -8.60 3.98
N THR A 227 16.93 -8.50 4.23
CA THR A 227 16.38 -8.76 5.56
C THR A 227 16.61 -10.21 5.95
N LYS A 228 17.39 -10.48 7.00
CA LYS A 228 17.78 -11.84 7.41
C LYS A 228 16.60 -12.76 7.72
N GLU A 229 15.51 -12.20 8.23
CA GLU A 229 14.31 -12.95 8.64
C GLU A 229 13.18 -12.93 7.60
N ALA A 230 13.32 -12.16 6.52
CA ALA A 230 12.30 -12.08 5.47
C ALA A 230 12.80 -12.74 4.17
N PRO A 231 12.11 -13.78 3.65
CA PRO A 231 12.54 -14.46 2.44
C PRO A 231 12.44 -13.53 1.24
N GLN A 232 13.49 -13.51 0.43
CA GLN A 232 13.52 -12.84 -0.86
C GLN A 232 12.87 -13.79 -1.87
N LYS A 233 11.85 -13.37 -2.59
CA LYS A 233 11.06 -14.26 -3.47
C LYS A 233 11.24 -13.90 -4.92
N TRP A 234 11.05 -14.88 -5.79
CA TRP A 234 10.93 -14.66 -7.22
C TRP A 234 9.85 -15.54 -7.81
N ILE A 235 9.21 -15.04 -8.87
CA ILE A 235 8.05 -15.68 -9.52
C ILE A 235 8.15 -15.46 -11.03
N LEU A 236 7.95 -16.53 -11.79
CA LEU A 236 7.80 -16.49 -13.25
C LEU A 236 6.44 -15.84 -13.58
N LYS A 237 6.45 -14.69 -14.25
CA LYS A 237 5.24 -13.93 -14.60
C LYS A 237 4.69 -14.31 -15.95
N THR A 238 5.56 -14.43 -16.94
CA THR A 238 5.18 -14.81 -18.29
C THR A 238 6.17 -15.81 -18.83
N VAL A 239 5.69 -16.74 -19.65
CA VAL A 239 6.52 -17.70 -20.37
C VAL A 239 5.88 -17.93 -21.74
N CYS A 240 6.70 -18.05 -22.76
CA CYS A 240 6.24 -18.40 -24.08
C CYS A 240 5.64 -19.80 -24.08
N GLN A 241 4.54 -20.01 -24.80
CA GLN A 241 3.77 -21.27 -24.78
C GLN A 241 4.60 -22.50 -25.18
N SER A 242 5.66 -22.29 -25.98
CA SER A 242 6.57 -23.32 -26.45
C SER A 242 7.72 -23.63 -25.49
N VAL A 243 7.79 -22.98 -24.32
CA VAL A 243 8.92 -23.07 -23.40
C VAL A 243 8.46 -23.48 -22.01
N ILE A 244 9.22 -24.39 -21.41
CA ILE A 244 9.09 -24.84 -20.03
C ILE A 244 10.22 -24.20 -19.22
N VAL A 245 9.85 -23.56 -18.12
CA VAL A 245 10.78 -23.04 -17.12
C VAL A 245 10.48 -23.71 -15.78
N ASN A 246 11.49 -24.28 -15.14
CA ASN A 246 11.35 -24.98 -13.86
C ASN A 246 12.52 -24.64 -12.91
N PRO A 247 12.28 -24.26 -11.64
CA PRO A 247 10.97 -23.98 -11.05
C PRO A 247 10.33 -22.68 -11.58
N SER A 248 9.01 -22.54 -11.39
CA SER A 248 8.25 -21.34 -11.76
C SER A 248 8.22 -20.29 -10.65
N SER A 249 8.67 -20.62 -9.45
CA SER A 249 8.83 -19.71 -8.33
C SER A 249 9.85 -20.23 -7.33
N GLY A 250 10.33 -19.37 -6.44
CA GLY A 250 11.25 -19.78 -5.38
C GLY A 250 11.71 -18.63 -4.51
N THR A 251 12.72 -18.91 -3.69
CA THR A 251 13.41 -17.92 -2.88
C THR A 251 14.83 -17.68 -3.40
N LEU A 252 15.42 -16.55 -3.03
CA LEU A 252 16.83 -16.27 -3.27
C LEU A 252 17.63 -16.70 -2.03
N VAL A 253 18.77 -17.34 -2.28
CA VAL A 253 19.78 -17.66 -1.26
C VAL A 253 20.99 -16.80 -1.57
N ASP A 254 21.36 -15.91 -0.65
CA ASP A 254 22.46 -14.95 -0.84
C ASP A 254 22.38 -14.14 -2.15
N GLY A 255 21.16 -13.71 -2.52
CA GLY A 255 20.92 -12.97 -3.76
C GLY A 255 20.95 -13.83 -5.03
N MET A 256 21.01 -15.15 -4.91
CA MET A 256 21.08 -16.07 -6.05
C MET A 256 19.83 -16.93 -6.18
N CYS A 257 19.40 -17.16 -7.41
CA CYS A 257 18.46 -18.24 -7.75
C CYS A 257 18.80 -18.85 -9.11
N HIS A 258 18.21 -19.99 -9.42
CA HIS A 258 18.40 -20.62 -10.71
C HIS A 258 17.13 -21.31 -11.20
N MET A 259 17.04 -21.45 -12.52
CA MET A 259 15.99 -22.20 -13.20
C MET A 259 16.55 -22.91 -14.42
N GLN A 260 15.83 -23.91 -14.89
CA GLN A 260 16.10 -24.62 -16.13
C GLN A 260 15.06 -24.22 -17.17
N VAL A 261 15.52 -24.02 -18.39
CA VAL A 261 14.71 -23.58 -19.54
C VAL A 261 14.91 -24.58 -20.68
N GLN A 262 13.81 -25.02 -21.28
CA GLN A 262 13.81 -25.90 -22.45
C GLN A 262 12.51 -25.76 -23.23
N ALA A 263 12.49 -26.10 -24.51
CA ALA A 263 11.28 -26.15 -25.32
C ALA A 263 10.37 -27.32 -24.90
N THR A 264 9.06 -27.11 -25.01
CA THR A 264 8.04 -28.16 -24.84
C THR A 264 8.10 -29.18 -25.98
N ARG A 265 8.42 -28.73 -27.20
CA ARG A 265 8.59 -29.56 -28.40
C ARG A 265 9.71 -28.99 -29.29
N PRO A 266 10.59 -29.82 -29.87
CA PRO A 266 11.68 -29.35 -30.73
C PRO A 266 11.21 -28.57 -31.97
N ASP A 267 10.02 -28.90 -32.48
CA ASP A 267 9.50 -28.37 -33.75
C ASP A 267 8.62 -27.12 -33.60
N PHE A 268 8.37 -26.66 -32.37
CA PHE A 268 7.48 -25.55 -32.09
C PHE A 268 8.25 -24.45 -31.35
N MET A 269 8.71 -23.45 -32.10
CA MET A 269 9.54 -22.36 -31.57
C MET A 269 8.68 -21.16 -31.16
N CYS A 270 9.18 -20.38 -30.20
CA CYS A 270 8.52 -19.16 -29.76
C CYS A 270 8.52 -18.11 -30.88
N GLU A 271 7.35 -17.61 -31.29
CA GLU A 271 7.24 -16.51 -32.28
C GLU A 271 7.71 -15.16 -31.72
N SER A 272 7.75 -15.04 -30.38
CA SER A 272 8.24 -13.86 -29.67
C SER A 272 9.73 -14.00 -29.37
N SER A 273 10.50 -12.94 -29.57
CA SER A 273 11.90 -12.86 -29.11
C SER A 273 12.02 -12.88 -27.58
N GLN A 274 10.95 -12.52 -26.85
CA GLN A 274 10.87 -12.60 -25.40
C GLN A 274 10.35 -13.97 -24.97
N ILE A 275 11.20 -14.72 -24.27
CA ILE A 275 10.95 -16.10 -23.88
C ILE A 275 10.18 -16.17 -22.56
N PHE A 276 10.60 -15.42 -21.56
CA PHE A 276 9.91 -15.37 -20.27
C PHE A 276 10.23 -14.08 -19.50
N THR A 277 9.41 -13.79 -18.50
CA THR A 277 9.64 -12.68 -17.55
C THR A 277 9.58 -13.23 -16.14
N ILE A 278 10.57 -12.87 -15.33
CA ILE A 278 10.64 -13.17 -13.91
C ILE A 278 10.47 -11.89 -13.10
N GLU A 279 9.71 -11.94 -12.01
CA GLU A 279 9.59 -10.86 -11.04
C GLU A 279 10.32 -11.26 -9.75
N PHE A 280 11.18 -10.37 -9.28
CA PHE A 280 11.85 -10.46 -8.00
C PHE A 280 11.14 -9.55 -6.99
N VAL A 281 10.78 -10.10 -5.84
CA VAL A 281 10.19 -9.38 -4.70
C VAL A 281 11.22 -9.40 -3.58
N LEU A 282 11.87 -8.25 -3.38
CA LEU A 282 13.00 -8.10 -2.49
C LEU A 282 12.60 -7.32 -1.24
N ASN A 283 12.81 -7.91 -0.07
CA ASN A 283 12.76 -7.26 1.23
C ASN A 283 14.16 -6.72 1.55
N LEU A 284 14.36 -5.43 1.32
CA LEU A 284 15.63 -4.73 1.50
C LEU A 284 15.59 -3.91 2.78
N CYS A 285 16.70 -3.84 3.50
CA CYS A 285 16.86 -2.92 4.62
C CYS A 285 18.02 -1.94 4.37
N LEU A 286 17.72 -0.67 4.62
CA LEU A 286 18.67 0.41 4.88
C LEU A 286 18.88 0.50 6.39
N SER A 287 19.89 1.27 6.83
CA SER A 287 20.30 1.37 8.23
C SER A 287 19.17 1.58 9.24
N ASN A 288 18.09 2.28 8.86
CA ASN A 288 16.96 2.61 9.75
C ASN A 288 15.57 2.26 9.19
N CYS A 289 15.47 1.60 8.03
CA CYS A 289 14.17 1.25 7.44
C CYS A 289 14.25 0.03 6.53
N CYS A 290 13.15 -0.73 6.44
CA CYS A 290 13.03 -1.82 5.48
C CYS A 290 11.92 -1.49 4.47
N LEU A 291 12.15 -1.86 3.22
CA LEU A 291 11.28 -1.59 2.09
C LEU A 291 11.19 -2.81 1.17
N VAL A 292 10.05 -2.93 0.49
CA VAL A 292 9.83 -3.97 -0.51
C VAL A 292 10.08 -3.37 -1.89
N LYS A 293 11.03 -3.93 -2.65
CA LYS A 293 11.31 -3.53 -4.03
C LYS A 293 10.93 -4.66 -4.99
N LYS A 294 10.15 -4.33 -6.01
CA LYS A 294 9.77 -5.27 -7.10
C LYS A 294 10.53 -4.92 -8.36
N ILE A 295 11.15 -5.92 -8.97
CA ILE A 295 11.93 -5.77 -10.21
C ILE A 295 11.55 -6.89 -11.15
N THR A 296 11.32 -6.55 -12.42
CA THR A 296 11.02 -7.53 -13.46
C THR A 296 12.21 -7.69 -14.39
N VAL A 297 12.51 -8.92 -14.79
CA VAL A 297 13.57 -9.23 -15.75
C VAL A 297 12.96 -10.04 -16.89
N SER A 298 12.98 -9.48 -18.09
CA SER A 298 12.54 -10.17 -19.30
C SER A 298 13.75 -10.79 -20.00
N ILE A 299 13.69 -12.10 -20.24
CA ILE A 299 14.71 -12.85 -20.97
C ILE A 299 14.32 -12.94 -22.44
N LYS A 300 15.20 -12.45 -23.30
CA LYS A 300 15.10 -12.60 -24.75
C LYS A 300 16.08 -13.64 -25.25
N CYS A 301 15.70 -14.33 -26.32
CA CYS A 301 16.59 -15.22 -27.05
C CYS A 301 17.18 -14.47 -28.25
N ASP A 302 18.51 -14.46 -28.36
CA ASP A 302 19.22 -14.06 -29.59
C ASP A 302 19.57 -15.29 -30.42
N ASP A 303 20.06 -15.06 -31.65
CA ASP A 303 20.45 -16.09 -32.62
C ASP A 303 21.23 -17.26 -31.99
N ILE A 304 20.87 -18.47 -32.42
CA ILE A 304 21.39 -19.73 -31.87
C ILE A 304 22.91 -19.78 -32.11
N PRO A 305 23.74 -19.93 -31.06
CA PRO A 305 25.19 -20.00 -31.20
C PRO A 305 25.60 -21.28 -31.93
N GLU A 306 26.74 -21.25 -32.63
CA GLU A 306 27.31 -22.44 -33.30
C GLU A 306 27.65 -23.56 -32.30
N GLU A 307 27.92 -23.21 -31.04
CA GLU A 307 28.19 -24.13 -29.94
C GLU A 307 27.15 -24.03 -28.83
N TYR A 308 26.72 -25.20 -28.33
CA TYR A 308 25.71 -25.30 -27.28
C TYR A 308 26.24 -24.82 -25.92
N ILE A 309 25.56 -23.85 -25.32
CA ILE A 309 25.85 -23.34 -23.98
C ILE A 309 24.78 -23.87 -23.02
N SER A 310 25.19 -24.67 -22.02
CA SER A 310 24.27 -25.28 -21.06
C SER A 310 24.01 -24.45 -19.81
N ILE A 311 24.85 -23.44 -19.54
CA ILE A 311 24.79 -22.62 -18.32
C ILE A 311 24.93 -21.14 -18.68
N HIS A 312 23.98 -20.32 -18.21
CA HIS A 312 23.97 -18.88 -18.38
C HIS A 312 23.95 -18.18 -17.03
N ASN A 313 24.70 -17.07 -16.91
CA ASN A 313 24.73 -16.24 -15.71
C ASN A 313 24.18 -14.86 -16.03
N VAL A 314 23.18 -14.43 -15.27
CA VAL A 314 22.53 -13.13 -15.39
C VAL A 314 22.83 -12.33 -14.12
N ASN A 315 23.69 -11.32 -14.24
CA ASN A 315 23.98 -10.40 -13.15
C ASN A 315 23.05 -9.19 -13.22
N ILE A 316 22.48 -8.83 -12.07
CA ILE A 316 21.56 -7.71 -11.91
C ILE A 316 22.04 -6.88 -10.73
N ASP A 317 22.37 -5.62 -10.99
CA ASP A 317 22.75 -4.68 -9.96
C ASP A 317 21.51 -3.92 -9.48
N ILE A 318 21.31 -3.91 -8.16
CA ILE A 318 20.16 -3.29 -7.49
C ILE A 318 20.63 -1.99 -6.85
N GLU A 319 20.42 -0.90 -7.59
CA GLU A 319 20.71 0.46 -7.17
C GLU A 319 19.48 1.13 -6.53
N GLN A 320 19.66 2.34 -5.97
CA GLN A 320 18.63 3.10 -5.24
C GLN A 320 17.38 3.31 -6.10
#